data_AF-A0A1E3WMD3-F1
#
_entry.id   AF-A0A1E3WMD3-F1
#
_cell.length_a   1.000
_cell.length_b   1.000
_cell.length_c   1.000
_cell.angle_alpha   90.00
_cell.angle_beta   90.00
_cell.angle_gamma   90.00
#
_symmetry.space_group_name_H-M   'P 1'
#
loop_
_entity.id
_entity.type
_entity.pdbx_description
1 polymer ?
#
loop_
_entity_poly.entity_id
_entity_poly.type
_entity_poly.pdbx_seq_one_letter_code
_entity_poly.pdbx_strand_id
1 'polypeptide(L)'
;MSFSAIAALALKVGPAAIRGISSLFGGSDTAEQVAGIVEQTQNLLIPDNDKLHTIESELAKLPPDSIVELERIKVEMERVYNERLQLQLGDRQAEHNETQTTIRHSDNAQDVFVRRARPLIAVSSAFAGFLYVIVMAALQALGKGTGPDMATVAVLLGLAGTFMGLRHAEKKGGIAS
;
A
#
# COMPACT_ATOMS: atom_id res chain seq x y z
N MET A 1 -24.47 -14.88 -13.70
CA MET A 1 -23.35 -14.10 -14.27
C MET A 1 -23.47 -12.66 -13.79
N SER A 2 -22.39 -12.02 -13.34
CA SER A 2 -22.43 -10.61 -12.94
C SER A 2 -21.50 -9.82 -13.87
N PHE A 3 -22.08 -9.03 -14.78
CA PHE A 3 -21.33 -8.12 -15.65
C PHE A 3 -20.54 -7.10 -14.82
N SER A 4 -21.08 -6.67 -13.68
CA SER A 4 -20.36 -5.86 -12.68
C SER A 4 -19.02 -6.48 -12.23
N ALA A 5 -18.98 -7.79 -11.93
CA ALA A 5 -17.73 -8.45 -11.52
C ALA A 5 -16.69 -8.50 -12.65
N ILE A 6 -17.14 -8.69 -13.90
CA ILE A 6 -16.27 -8.70 -15.09
C ILE A 6 -15.76 -7.29 -15.37
N ALA A 7 -16.62 -6.27 -15.29
CA ALA A 7 -16.25 -4.87 -15.44
C ALA A 7 -15.19 -4.44 -14.42
N ALA A 8 -15.38 -4.82 -13.15
CA ALA A 8 -14.41 -4.53 -12.09
C ALA A 8 -13.06 -5.21 -12.30
N LEU A 9 -13.08 -6.46 -12.75
CA LEU A 9 -11.86 -7.21 -13.05
C LEU A 9 -11.13 -6.64 -14.27
N ALA A 10 -11.87 -6.34 -15.34
CA ALA A 10 -11.34 -5.75 -16.57
C ALA A 10 -10.69 -4.38 -16.31
N LEU A 11 -11.32 -3.55 -15.47
CA LEU A 11 -10.75 -2.26 -15.04
C LEU A 11 -9.45 -2.43 -14.24
N LYS A 12 -9.37 -3.43 -13.35
CA LYS A 12 -8.16 -3.70 -12.55
C LYS A 12 -7.01 -4.29 -13.35
N VAL A 13 -7.32 -5.13 -14.33
CA VAL A 13 -6.33 -5.84 -15.16
C VAL A 13 -5.79 -4.93 -16.27
N GLY A 14 -6.66 -4.08 -16.84
CA GLY A 14 -6.35 -3.09 -17.86
C GLY A 14 -6.40 -3.63 -19.30
N PRO A 15 -6.55 -2.74 -20.30
CA PRO A 15 -6.84 -3.12 -21.70
C PRO A 15 -5.67 -3.88 -22.36
N ALA A 16 -4.43 -3.51 -22.07
CA ALA A 16 -3.24 -4.19 -22.61
C ALA A 16 -3.15 -5.66 -22.16
N ALA A 17 -3.55 -5.94 -20.92
CA ALA A 17 -3.54 -7.30 -20.39
C ALA A 17 -4.68 -8.14 -20.96
N ILE A 18 -5.84 -7.55 -21.23
CA ILE A 18 -6.96 -8.23 -21.91
C ILE A 18 -6.55 -8.63 -23.34
N ARG A 19 -5.88 -7.74 -24.07
CA ARG A 19 -5.31 -8.06 -25.40
C ARG A 19 -4.21 -9.12 -25.33
N GLY A 20 -3.36 -9.06 -24.30
CA GLY A 20 -2.34 -10.09 -24.06
C GLY A 20 -2.94 -11.46 -23.75
N ILE A 21 -4.03 -11.53 -22.98
CA ILE A 21 -4.78 -12.76 -22.74
C ILE A 21 -5.39 -13.26 -24.05
N SER A 22 -6.00 -12.37 -24.84
CA SER A 22 -6.59 -12.69 -26.14
C SER A 22 -5.59 -13.32 -27.11
N SER A 23 -4.37 -12.78 -27.19
CA SER A 23 -3.33 -13.29 -28.10
C SER A 23 -2.85 -14.69 -27.72
N LEU A 24 -2.92 -15.09 -26.45
CA LEU A 24 -2.60 -16.45 -25.99
C LEU A 24 -3.62 -17.50 -26.47
N PHE A 25 -4.84 -17.09 -26.81
CA PHE A 25 -5.90 -17.97 -27.31
C PHE A 25 -6.09 -17.90 -28.83
N GLY A 26 -5.13 -17.32 -29.56
CA GLY A 26 -5.20 -17.18 -31.02
C GLY A 26 -5.97 -15.94 -31.50
N GLY A 27 -6.26 -15.01 -30.59
CA GLY A 27 -7.03 -13.80 -30.87
C GLY A 27 -8.54 -14.01 -30.72
N SER A 28 -9.22 -13.02 -30.16
CA SER A 28 -10.66 -12.98 -30.00
C SER A 28 -11.16 -11.55 -30.24
N ASP A 29 -12.15 -11.43 -31.14
CA ASP A 29 -12.83 -10.16 -31.43
C ASP A 29 -13.57 -9.64 -30.20
N THR A 30 -14.07 -10.53 -29.35
CA THR A 30 -14.77 -10.16 -28.11
C THR A 30 -13.81 -9.59 -27.09
N ALA A 31 -12.61 -10.15 -26.96
CA ALA A 31 -11.56 -9.60 -26.10
C ALA A 31 -11.07 -8.22 -26.58
N GLU A 32 -10.96 -8.01 -27.90
CA GLU A 32 -10.58 -6.69 -28.46
C GLU A 32 -11.67 -5.64 -28.20
N GLN A 33 -12.94 -6.02 -28.33
CA GLN A 33 -14.06 -5.13 -27.98
C GLN A 33 -14.05 -4.77 -26.49
N VAL A 34 -13.86 -5.74 -25.59
CA VAL A 34 -13.78 -5.49 -24.15
C VAL A 34 -12.58 -4.61 -23.80
N ALA A 35 -11.41 -4.87 -24.40
CA ALA A 35 -10.23 -4.03 -24.22
C ALA A 35 -10.46 -2.60 -24.71
N GLY A 36 -11.12 -2.44 -25.87
CA GLY A 36 -11.51 -1.14 -26.42
C GLY A 36 -12.47 -0.38 -25.50
N ILE A 37 -13.48 -1.04 -24.93
CA ILE A 37 -14.41 -0.44 -23.95
C ILE A 37 -13.65 0.05 -22.72
N VAL A 38 -12.74 -0.76 -22.17
CA VAL A 38 -11.94 -0.38 -20.99
C VAL A 38 -11.01 0.78 -21.31
N GLU A 39 -10.35 0.77 -22.46
CA GLU A 39 -9.44 1.85 -22.90
C GLU A 39 -10.17 3.18 -23.10
N GLN A 40 -11.31 3.15 -23.79
CA GLN A 40 -12.16 4.33 -23.97
C GLN A 40 -12.64 4.86 -22.63
N THR A 41 -13.09 3.98 -21.74
CA THR A 41 -13.57 4.38 -20.40
C THR A 41 -12.45 4.92 -19.51
N GLN A 42 -11.23 4.39 -19.64
CA GLN A 42 -10.06 4.84 -18.88
C GLN A 42 -9.61 6.24 -19.32
N ASN A 43 -9.80 6.59 -20.60
CA ASN A 43 -9.53 7.93 -21.13
C ASN A 43 -10.56 8.98 -20.70
N LEU A 44 -11.71 8.57 -20.16
CA LEU A 44 -12.69 9.49 -19.59
C LEU A 44 -12.22 9.95 -18.19
N LEU A 45 -12.16 11.26 -17.97
CA LEU A 45 -11.92 11.85 -16.64
C LEU A 45 -13.17 11.77 -15.76
N ILE A 46 -13.58 10.55 -15.45
CA ILE A 46 -14.78 10.22 -14.70
C ILE A 46 -14.37 9.46 -13.41
N PRO A 47 -15.12 9.56 -12.29
CA PRO A 47 -14.87 8.75 -11.09
C PRO A 47 -14.91 7.25 -11.36
N ASP A 48 -14.17 6.45 -10.59
CA ASP A 48 -14.03 5.01 -10.87
C ASP A 48 -15.36 4.24 -10.75
N ASN A 49 -16.28 4.67 -9.88
CA ASN A 49 -17.62 4.06 -9.80
C ASN A 49 -18.41 4.24 -11.10
N ASP A 50 -18.33 5.43 -11.70
CA ASP A 50 -19.04 5.74 -12.95
C ASP A 50 -18.38 5.04 -14.15
N LYS A 51 -17.05 4.80 -14.10
CA LYS A 51 -16.35 3.94 -15.07
C LYS A 51 -16.85 2.49 -15.01
N LEU A 52 -17.04 1.94 -13.82
CA LEU A 52 -17.57 0.58 -13.64
C LEU A 52 -18.96 0.43 -14.25
N HIS A 53 -19.86 1.37 -13.98
CA HIS A 53 -21.20 1.37 -14.55
C HIS A 53 -21.20 1.50 -16.07
N THR A 54 -20.28 2.31 -16.62
CA THR A 54 -20.11 2.46 -18.07
C THR A 54 -19.69 1.14 -18.71
N ILE A 55 -18.64 0.50 -18.19
CA ILE A 55 -18.14 -0.78 -18.70
C ILE A 55 -19.22 -1.87 -18.56
N GLU A 56 -19.91 -1.94 -17.43
CA GLU A 56 -21.01 -2.91 -17.23
C GLU A 56 -22.12 -2.74 -18.26
N SER A 57 -22.53 -1.50 -18.54
CA SER A 57 -23.58 -1.21 -19.52
C SER A 57 -23.18 -1.58 -20.94
N GLU A 58 -21.91 -1.41 -21.31
CA GLU A 58 -21.41 -1.79 -22.64
C GLU A 58 -21.22 -3.30 -22.77
N LEU A 59 -20.76 -3.97 -21.71
CA LEU A 59 -20.67 -5.44 -21.66
C LEU A 59 -22.05 -6.10 -21.81
N ALA A 60 -23.11 -5.50 -21.27
CA ALA A 60 -24.47 -6.01 -21.37
C ALA A 60 -25.05 -5.93 -22.80
N LYS A 61 -24.46 -5.13 -23.70
CA LYS A 61 -24.88 -5.00 -25.10
C LYS A 61 -24.22 -6.02 -26.03
N LEU A 62 -23.28 -6.82 -25.53
CA LEU A 62 -22.54 -7.78 -26.34
C LEU A 62 -23.44 -8.93 -26.83
N PRO A 63 -23.16 -9.52 -28.01
CA PRO A 63 -23.96 -10.61 -28.56
C PRO A 63 -23.99 -11.85 -27.64
N PRO A 64 -25.05 -12.65 -27.63
CA PRO A 64 -25.13 -13.87 -26.80
C PRO A 64 -23.99 -14.86 -27.04
N ASP A 65 -23.48 -14.94 -28.28
CA ASP A 65 -22.37 -15.82 -28.65
C ASP A 65 -21.05 -15.42 -27.98
N SER A 66 -20.87 -14.13 -27.69
CA SER A 66 -19.67 -13.61 -27.03
C SER A 66 -19.62 -13.89 -25.53
N ILE A 67 -20.73 -14.30 -24.92
CA ILE A 67 -20.83 -14.54 -23.48
C ILE A 67 -19.94 -15.71 -23.06
N VAL A 68 -19.86 -16.75 -23.89
CA VAL A 68 -19.01 -17.93 -23.63
C VAL A 68 -17.52 -17.57 -23.71
N GLU A 69 -17.14 -16.73 -24.67
CA GLU A 69 -15.76 -16.22 -24.76
C GLU A 69 -15.43 -15.30 -23.59
N LEU A 70 -16.38 -14.45 -23.18
CA LEU A 70 -16.23 -13.57 -22.04
C LEU A 70 -16.01 -14.34 -20.73
N GLU A 71 -16.65 -15.50 -20.55
CA GLU A 71 -16.40 -16.39 -19.41
C GLU A 71 -14.98 -16.95 -19.42
N ARG A 72 -14.47 -17.36 -20.58
CA ARG A 72 -13.09 -17.84 -20.71
C ARG A 72 -12.09 -16.72 -20.39
N ILE A 73 -12.32 -15.52 -20.95
CA ILE A 73 -11.46 -14.35 -20.72
C ILE A 73 -11.53 -13.94 -19.23
N LYS A 74 -12.70 -14.03 -18.58
CA LYS A 74 -12.85 -13.75 -17.15
C LYS A 74 -11.97 -14.64 -16.29
N VAL A 75 -11.98 -15.95 -16.51
CA VAL A 75 -11.18 -16.91 -15.73
C VAL A 75 -9.69 -16.59 -15.85
N GLU A 76 -9.24 -16.23 -17.05
CA GLU A 76 -7.83 -15.88 -17.28
C GLU A 76 -7.46 -14.51 -16.73
N MET A 77 -8.37 -13.53 -16.81
CA MET A 77 -8.19 -12.25 -16.13
C MET A 77 -8.05 -12.45 -14.62
N GLU A 78 -8.82 -13.35 -14.00
CA GLU A 78 -8.70 -13.69 -12.57
C GLU A 78 -7.35 -14.33 -12.26
N ARG A 79 -6.89 -15.27 -13.10
CA ARG A 79 -5.59 -15.90 -12.96
C ARG A 79 -4.46 -14.86 -13.01
N VAL A 80 -4.43 -14.03 -14.05
CA VAL A 80 -3.42 -12.98 -14.24
C VAL A 80 -3.46 -11.96 -13.11
N TYR A 81 -4.65 -11.56 -12.67
CA TYR A 81 -4.80 -10.64 -11.54
C TYR A 81 -4.24 -11.22 -10.25
N ASN A 82 -4.56 -12.48 -9.94
CA ASN A 82 -4.08 -13.16 -8.74
C ASN A 82 -2.56 -13.36 -8.78
N GLU A 83 -1.99 -13.72 -9.93
CA GLU A 83 -0.54 -13.87 -10.10
C GLU A 83 0.19 -12.54 -9.88
N ARG A 84 -0.30 -11.44 -10.49
CA ARG A 84 0.24 -10.09 -10.23
C ARG A 84 0.16 -9.71 -8.77
N LEU A 85 -0.96 -10.00 -8.11
CA LEU A 85 -1.14 -9.72 -6.68
C LEU A 85 -0.15 -10.53 -5.84
N GLN A 86 0.04 -11.81 -6.14
CA GLN A 86 1.02 -12.66 -5.45
C GLN A 86 2.45 -12.13 -5.61
N LEU A 87 2.85 -11.73 -6.82
CA LEU A 87 4.15 -11.13 -7.07
C LEU A 87 4.34 -9.83 -6.28
N GLN A 88 3.36 -8.92 -6.32
CA GLN A 88 3.42 -7.66 -5.56
C GLN A 88 3.50 -7.89 -4.04
N LEU A 89 2.74 -8.86 -3.52
CA LEU A 89 2.80 -9.22 -2.10
C LEU A 89 4.13 -9.87 -1.74
N GLY A 90 4.68 -10.71 -2.62
CA GLY A 90 6.00 -11.32 -2.49
C GLY A 90 7.12 -10.28 -2.46
N ASP A 91 7.09 -9.31 -3.38
CA ASP A 91 8.05 -8.21 -3.45
C ASP A 91 8.00 -7.34 -2.19
N ARG A 92 6.80 -6.97 -1.72
CA ARG A 92 6.65 -6.23 -0.45
C ARG A 92 7.19 -7.02 0.74
N GLN A 93 6.94 -8.32 0.78
CA GLN A 93 7.46 -9.17 1.85
C GLN A 93 8.99 -9.28 1.79
N ALA A 94 9.57 -9.36 0.59
CA ALA A 94 11.02 -9.36 0.38
C ALA A 94 11.66 -8.03 0.79
N GLU A 95 11.07 -6.90 0.41
CA GLU A 95 11.50 -5.56 0.80
C GLU A 95 11.47 -5.38 2.33
N HIS A 96 10.40 -5.84 2.98
CA HIS A 96 10.31 -5.86 4.44
C HIS A 96 11.42 -6.74 5.05
N ASN A 97 11.64 -7.93 4.52
CA ASN A 97 12.68 -8.83 5.02
C ASN A 97 14.08 -8.20 4.88
N GLU A 98 14.41 -7.59 3.73
CA GLU A 98 15.70 -6.94 3.49
C GLU A 98 15.93 -5.76 4.43
N THR A 99 14.92 -4.90 4.61
CA THR A 99 14.95 -3.80 5.57
C THR A 99 15.24 -4.29 6.99
N GLN A 100 14.55 -5.35 7.42
CA GLN A 100 14.75 -5.95 8.74
C GLN A 100 16.13 -6.60 8.89
N THR A 101 16.64 -7.27 7.85
CA THR A 101 18.00 -7.80 7.89
C THR A 101 19.00 -6.67 8.07
N THR A 102 18.84 -5.54 7.37
CA THR A 102 19.71 -4.37 7.52
C THR A 102 19.65 -3.78 8.94
N ILE A 103 18.45 -3.70 9.52
CA ILE A 103 18.27 -3.25 10.91
C ILE A 103 18.98 -4.18 11.88
N ARG A 104 18.79 -5.50 11.77
CA ARG A 104 19.46 -6.50 12.62
C ARG A 104 20.97 -6.51 12.44
N HIS A 105 21.48 -6.34 11.23
CA HIS A 105 22.93 -6.24 10.98
C HIS A 105 23.52 -5.02 11.67
N SER A 106 22.81 -3.89 11.64
CA SER A 106 23.23 -2.68 12.36
C SER A 106 23.19 -2.87 13.88
N ASP A 107 22.19 -3.56 14.40
CA ASP A 107 22.07 -3.82 15.85
C ASP A 107 23.13 -4.83 16.33
N ASN A 108 23.59 -5.72 15.45
CA ASN A 108 24.68 -6.67 15.69
C ASN A 108 26.05 -6.17 15.23
N ALA A 109 26.18 -4.88 14.85
CA ALA A 109 27.44 -4.32 14.42
C ALA A 109 28.53 -4.49 15.50
N GLN A 110 29.75 -4.83 15.09
CA GLN A 110 30.88 -4.95 16.03
C GLN A 110 31.21 -3.59 16.67
N ASP A 111 31.10 -2.52 15.88
CA ASP A 111 31.27 -1.15 16.36
C ASP A 111 30.16 -0.77 17.35
N VAL A 112 30.60 -0.41 18.57
CA VAL A 112 29.73 0.00 19.68
C VAL A 112 28.98 1.29 19.36
N PHE A 113 29.59 2.22 18.59
CA PHE A 113 28.96 3.48 18.22
C PHE A 113 27.76 3.24 17.32
N VAL A 114 27.92 2.44 16.26
CA VAL A 114 26.84 2.08 15.32
C VAL A 114 25.70 1.36 16.04
N ARG A 115 26.03 0.40 16.90
CA ARG A 115 25.04 -0.37 17.68
C ARG A 115 24.23 0.49 18.66
N ARG A 116 24.84 1.53 19.25
CA ARG A 116 24.19 2.38 20.26
C ARG A 116 23.58 3.66 19.71
N ALA A 117 23.91 4.07 18.49
CA ALA A 117 23.45 5.34 17.92
C ALA A 117 21.91 5.47 17.91
N ARG A 118 21.18 4.49 17.36
CA ARG A 118 19.70 4.58 17.27
C ARG A 118 19.03 4.59 18.65
N PRO A 119 19.39 3.70 19.60
CA PRO A 119 18.89 3.79 20.97
C PRO A 119 19.20 5.12 21.65
N LEU A 120 20.41 5.66 21.47
CA LEU A 120 20.79 6.94 22.07
C LEU A 120 19.98 8.11 21.51
N ILE A 121 19.72 8.12 20.20
CA ILE A 121 18.86 9.13 19.57
C ILE A 121 17.46 9.06 20.18
N ALA A 122 16.86 7.86 20.29
CA ALA A 122 15.55 7.68 20.88
C ALA A 122 15.48 8.13 22.35
N VAL A 123 16.46 7.74 23.16
CA VAL A 123 16.52 8.14 24.59
C VAL A 123 16.73 9.65 24.72
N SER A 124 17.60 10.25 23.91
CA SER A 124 17.85 11.70 23.95
C SER A 124 16.62 12.52 23.54
N SER A 125 15.89 12.06 22.53
CA SER A 125 14.60 12.61 22.11
C SER A 125 13.56 12.51 23.23
N ALA A 126 13.42 11.35 23.87
CA ALA A 126 12.51 11.16 24.99
C ALA A 126 12.86 12.10 26.16
N PHE A 127 14.14 12.17 26.52
CA PHE A 127 14.63 13.02 27.59
C PHE A 127 14.39 14.51 27.30
N ALA A 128 14.65 14.96 26.07
CA ALA A 128 14.39 16.34 25.65
C ALA A 128 12.89 16.70 25.75
N GLY A 129 12.01 15.80 25.31
CA GLY A 129 10.56 15.98 25.44
C GLY A 129 10.11 16.09 26.90
N PHE A 130 10.56 15.18 27.77
CA PHE A 130 10.25 15.24 29.20
C PHE A 130 10.78 16.52 29.87
N LEU A 131 12.03 16.88 29.59
CA LEU A 131 12.65 18.07 30.15
C LEU A 131 11.92 19.34 29.72
N TYR A 132 11.52 19.44 28.45
CA TYR A 132 10.72 20.56 27.96
C TYR A 132 9.39 20.69 28.72
N VAL A 133 8.66 19.58 28.90
CA VAL A 133 7.38 19.60 29.64
C VAL A 133 7.58 20.07 31.08
N ILE A 134 8.59 19.52 31.78
CA ILE A 134 8.86 19.87 33.18
C ILE A 134 9.24 21.35 33.31
N VAL A 135 10.14 21.85 32.47
CA VAL A 135 10.61 23.24 32.51
C VAL A 135 9.46 24.21 32.21
N MET A 136 8.68 23.95 31.17
CA MET A 136 7.58 24.85 30.79
C MET A 136 6.42 24.82 31.80
N ALA A 137 6.14 23.65 32.39
CA ALA A 137 5.16 23.54 33.48
C ALA A 137 5.62 24.30 34.75
N ALA A 138 6.91 24.19 35.11
CA ALA A 138 7.47 24.93 36.24
C ALA A 138 7.45 26.45 36.00
N LEU A 139 7.80 26.88 34.79
CA LEU A 139 7.72 28.28 34.38
C LEU A 139 6.30 28.84 34.46
N GLN A 140 5.29 28.07 34.02
CA GLN A 140 3.89 28.43 34.15
C GLN A 140 3.46 28.53 35.63
N ALA A 141 3.88 27.57 36.47
CA ALA A 141 3.57 27.60 37.91
C ALA A 141 4.18 28.83 38.62
N LEU A 142 5.32 29.32 38.14
CA LEU A 142 5.96 30.56 38.60
C LEU A 142 5.40 31.83 37.95
N GLY A 143 4.34 31.73 37.14
CA GLY A 143 3.72 32.85 36.43
C GLY A 143 4.54 33.40 35.25
N LYS A 144 5.58 32.69 34.82
CA LYS A 144 6.50 33.08 33.75
C LYS A 144 6.30 32.22 32.50
N GLY A 145 5.14 32.29 31.86
CA GLY A 145 4.88 31.62 30.58
C GLY A 145 3.51 30.97 30.48
N THR A 146 3.22 30.35 29.33
CA THR A 146 1.90 29.78 28.98
C THR A 146 1.80 28.27 29.21
N GLY A 147 2.86 27.62 29.67
CA GLY A 147 2.93 26.15 29.80
C GLY A 147 3.51 25.46 28.56
N PRO A 148 3.60 24.11 28.58
CA PRO A 148 4.14 23.32 27.48
C PRO A 148 3.20 23.29 26.27
N ASP A 149 3.76 23.53 25.07
CA ASP A 149 3.04 23.35 23.81
C ASP A 149 3.09 21.88 23.36
N MET A 150 1.91 21.29 23.14
CA MET A 150 1.78 19.88 22.78
C MET A 150 2.30 19.57 21.37
N ALA A 151 2.30 20.54 20.44
CA ALA A 151 2.91 20.34 19.13
C ALA A 151 4.43 20.17 19.27
N THR A 152 5.07 21.03 20.06
CA THR A 152 6.49 20.92 20.39
C THR A 152 6.82 19.62 21.11
N VAL A 153 6.00 19.19 22.07
CA VAL A 153 6.16 17.89 22.76
C VAL A 153 6.09 16.73 21.77
N ALA A 154 5.12 16.74 20.86
CA ALA A 154 4.95 15.69 19.86
C ALA A 154 6.16 15.59 18.92
N VAL A 155 6.72 16.73 18.49
CA VAL A 155 7.95 16.77 17.68
C VAL A 155 9.14 16.20 18.47
N LEU A 156 9.33 16.64 19.71
CA LEU A 156 10.45 16.19 20.55
C LEU A 156 10.39 14.70 20.88
N LEU A 157 9.18 14.15 21.07
CA LEU A 157 8.98 12.72 21.34
C LEU A 157 8.86 11.87 20.07
N GLY A 158 8.79 12.48 18.88
CA GLY A 158 8.53 11.76 17.62
C GLY A 158 9.58 10.70 17.29
N LEU A 159 10.86 10.99 17.52
CA LEU A 159 11.94 10.03 17.26
C LEU A 159 11.92 8.87 18.28
N ALA A 160 11.64 9.15 19.54
CA ALA A 160 11.44 8.11 20.55
C ALA A 160 10.23 7.21 20.22
N GLY A 161 9.11 7.82 19.84
CA GLY A 161 7.87 7.15 19.50
C GLY A 161 8.00 6.27 18.25
N THR A 162 8.67 6.76 17.20
CA THR A 162 8.93 5.97 15.98
C THR A 162 9.84 4.79 16.27
N PHE A 163 10.92 4.98 17.04
CA PHE A 163 11.81 3.89 17.43
C PHE A 163 11.10 2.80 18.25
N MET A 164 10.31 3.19 19.25
CA MET A 164 9.56 2.23 20.10
C MET A 164 8.39 1.59 19.36
N GLY A 165 7.67 2.36 18.54
CA GLY A 165 6.50 1.92 17.78
C GLY A 165 6.84 0.89 16.70
N LEU A 166 7.93 1.11 15.96
CA LEU A 166 8.43 0.14 14.97
C LEU A 166 8.77 -1.18 15.66
N ARG A 167 9.44 -1.14 16.82
CA ARG A 167 9.80 -2.35 17.56
C ARG A 167 8.60 -3.12 18.13
N HIS A 168 7.53 -2.44 18.51
CA HIS A 168 6.29 -3.09 18.97
C HIS A 168 5.52 -3.75 17.81
N ALA A 169 5.45 -3.09 16.66
CA ALA A 169 4.86 -3.68 15.46
C ALA A 169 5.65 -4.92 15.00
N GLU A 170 6.98 -4.86 15.07
CA GLU A 170 7.88 -5.99 14.77
C GLU A 170 7.70 -7.17 15.73
N LYS A 171 7.49 -6.91 17.03
CA LYS A 171 7.25 -7.96 18.03
C LYS A 171 5.90 -8.65 17.80
N LYS A 172 4.86 -7.91 17.43
CA LYS A 172 3.55 -8.49 17.07
C LYS A 172 3.60 -9.38 15.83
N GLY A 173 4.50 -9.09 14.88
CA GLY A 173 4.75 -9.93 13.71
C GLY A 173 5.64 -11.16 13.97
N GLY A 174 6.12 -11.40 15.21
CA GLY A 174 7.05 -12.49 15.51
C GLY A 174 8.48 -12.28 15.00
N ILE A 175 8.85 -11.04 14.67
CA ILE A 175 10.06 -10.68 13.93
C ILE A 175 11.16 -10.17 14.87
N ALA A 176 10.77 -9.65 16.04
CA ALA A 176 11.66 -9.21 17.11
C ALA A 176 11.38 -10.00 18.40
N SER A 177 12.43 -10.24 19.19
CA SER A 177 12.33 -10.88 20.52
C SER A 177 11.55 -10.05 21.52
#